data_AF-A0A7V9DGP5-F1
#
_entry.id   AF-A0A7V9DGP5-F1
#
_cell.length_a   1.000
_cell.length_b   1.000
_cell.length_c   1.000
_cell.angle_alpha   90.00
_cell.angle_beta   90.00
_cell.angle_gamma   90.00
#
_symmetry.space_group_name_H-M   'P 1'
#
loop_
_entity.id
_entity.type
_entity.pdbx_description
1 polymer ?
#
loop_
_entity_poly.entity_id
_entity_poly.type
_entity_poly.pdbx_seq_one_letter_code
_entity_poly.pdbx_strand_id
1 'polypeptide(L)'
;MPRRLLLLLGLALAAPAPALAGGSTSDATIVSRDVPLAGQRVLSGARTPDRFNLVGLHWRGAGTIQFRTRSLSGRWSDWADAAPEAEDQPNTGSAERARTSSWRLGNPWWVGPSDRIEYRLRGRVSRLRTFFVWSRPADVPARMLQRAGAPPI
;
A
#
# COMPACT_ATOMS: atom_id res chain seq x y z
N MET A 1 -17.21 -5.71 58.43
CA MET A 1 -17.64 -5.84 57.03
C MET A 1 -17.10 -4.80 56.03
N PRO A 2 -16.53 -3.61 56.37
CA PRO A 2 -16.17 -2.61 55.35
C PRO A 2 -14.80 -2.84 54.68
N ARG A 3 -13.87 -3.53 55.35
CA ARG A 3 -12.48 -3.69 54.89
C ARG A 3 -12.31 -4.67 53.73
N ARG A 4 -13.19 -5.68 53.63
CA ARG A 4 -13.24 -6.63 52.52
C ARG A 4 -13.83 -6.00 51.25
N LEU A 5 -14.77 -5.07 51.42
CA LEU A 5 -15.39 -4.32 50.31
C LEU A 5 -14.38 -3.34 49.68
N LEU A 6 -13.56 -2.67 50.52
CA LEU A 6 -12.50 -1.77 50.05
C LEU A 6 -11.37 -2.52 49.31
N LEU A 7 -11.02 -3.74 49.74
CA LEU A 7 -10.04 -4.57 49.05
C LEU A 7 -10.52 -5.06 47.68
N LEU A 8 -11.80 -5.42 47.56
CA LEU A 8 -12.39 -5.82 46.27
C LEU A 8 -12.52 -4.63 45.30
N LEU A 9 -12.83 -3.43 45.81
CA LEU A 9 -12.89 -2.22 45.00
C LEU A 9 -11.50 -1.80 44.49
N GLY A 10 -10.47 -1.92 45.33
CA GLY A 10 -9.08 -1.65 44.94
C GLY A 10 -8.54 -2.62 43.89
N LEU A 11 -8.94 -3.90 43.94
CA LEU A 11 -8.52 -4.90 42.96
C LEU A 11 -9.18 -4.68 41.59
N ALA A 12 -10.42 -4.16 41.55
CA ALA A 12 -11.14 -3.86 40.32
C ALA A 12 -10.54 -2.65 39.56
N LEU A 13 -9.93 -1.68 40.25
CA LEU A 13 -9.26 -0.54 39.61
C LEU A 13 -7.86 -0.86 39.07
N ALA A 14 -7.25 -1.97 39.52
CA ALA A 14 -5.93 -2.40 39.05
C ALA A 14 -5.97 -3.26 37.78
N ALA A 15 -7.16 -3.62 37.31
CA ALA A 15 -7.31 -4.33 36.04
C ALA A 15 -7.10 -3.33 34.88
N PRO A 16 -6.13 -3.55 33.98
CA PRO A 16 -6.02 -2.75 32.77
C PRO A 16 -7.29 -2.97 31.94
N ALA A 17 -8.21 -2.00 31.99
CA ALA A 17 -9.33 -1.96 31.08
C ALA A 17 -8.75 -1.75 29.68
N PRO A 18 -8.91 -2.69 28.73
CA PRO A 18 -8.63 -2.36 27.35
C PRO A 18 -9.61 -1.25 26.98
N ALA A 19 -9.08 -0.05 26.73
CA ALA A 19 -9.85 0.99 26.09
C ALA A 19 -10.27 0.43 24.73
N LEU A 20 -11.51 -0.06 24.63
CA LEU A 20 -12.15 -0.34 23.36
C LEU A 20 -12.38 1.02 22.71
N ALA A 21 -11.33 1.53 22.07
CA ALA A 21 -11.46 2.60 21.11
C ALA A 21 -12.38 2.06 20.01
N GLY A 22 -13.66 2.39 20.08
CA GLY A 22 -14.64 2.22 18.99
C GLY A 22 -14.33 3.09 17.77
N GLY A 23 -13.06 3.36 17.52
CA GLY A 23 -12.58 3.94 16.28
C GLY A 23 -12.35 2.80 15.31
N SER A 24 -13.12 2.80 14.22
CA SER A 24 -12.95 1.93 13.06
C SER A 24 -11.45 1.71 12.80
N THR A 25 -10.93 0.56 13.21
CA THR A 25 -9.53 0.21 13.01
C THR A 25 -9.43 -0.06 11.52
N SER A 26 -8.97 0.94 10.77
CA SER A 26 -8.68 0.79 9.36
C SER A 26 -7.67 -0.35 9.24
N ASP A 27 -8.16 -1.50 8.78
CA ASP A 27 -7.37 -2.74 8.61
C ASP A 27 -6.50 -2.60 7.34
N ALA A 28 -5.72 -1.52 7.32
CA ALA A 28 -4.79 -1.19 6.28
C ALA A 28 -3.44 -1.81 6.64
N THR A 29 -2.92 -2.66 5.76
CA THR A 29 -1.62 -3.30 5.94
C THR A 29 -0.68 -2.86 4.85
N ILE A 30 0.60 -2.66 5.20
CA ILE A 30 1.67 -2.44 4.24
C ILE A 30 2.74 -3.52 4.39
N VAL A 31 3.15 -4.12 3.28
CA VAL A 31 4.22 -5.12 3.23
C VAL A 31 5.25 -4.67 2.20
N SER A 32 6.50 -4.52 2.63
CA SER A 32 7.63 -4.29 1.72
C SER A 32 8.35 -5.59 1.40
N ARG A 33 8.74 -5.77 0.13
CA ARG A 33 9.48 -6.94 -0.36
C ARG A 33 10.58 -6.49 -1.32
N ASP A 34 11.80 -6.94 -1.06
CA ASP A 34 12.87 -6.86 -2.05
C ASP A 34 12.68 -8.00 -3.08
N VAL A 35 12.68 -7.64 -4.36
CA VAL A 35 12.46 -8.58 -5.47
C VAL A 35 13.80 -9.19 -5.87
N PRO A 36 13.96 -10.53 -5.84
CA PRO A 36 15.18 -11.19 -6.31
C PRO A 36 15.39 -10.92 -7.80
N LEU A 37 16.55 -10.34 -8.13
CA LEU A 37 16.97 -10.02 -9.49
C LEU A 37 18.00 -11.05 -9.96
N ALA A 38 17.60 -12.31 -10.16
CA ALA A 38 18.50 -13.28 -10.78
C ALA A 38 18.69 -12.91 -12.27
N GLY A 39 19.89 -13.09 -12.81
CA GLY A 39 20.28 -12.60 -14.13
C GLY A 39 19.32 -12.98 -15.26
N GLN A 40 18.64 -11.96 -15.80
CA GLN A 40 17.89 -11.88 -17.06
C GLN A 40 16.73 -12.89 -17.28
N ARG A 41 15.54 -12.31 -17.49
CA ARG A 41 14.22 -12.96 -17.66
C ARG A 41 13.71 -13.75 -16.46
N VAL A 42 13.66 -13.10 -15.30
CA VAL A 42 12.87 -13.60 -14.19
C VAL A 42 11.48 -12.98 -14.29
N LEU A 43 10.47 -13.79 -14.59
CA LEU A 43 9.11 -13.55 -14.12
C LEU A 43 9.16 -13.72 -12.59
N SER A 44 9.82 -12.78 -11.92
CA SER A 44 10.13 -12.89 -10.49
C SER A 44 8.86 -12.56 -9.74
N GLY A 45 8.03 -13.59 -9.57
CA GLY A 45 7.01 -13.61 -8.54
C GLY A 45 7.73 -13.59 -7.20
N ALA A 46 8.17 -12.41 -6.75
CA ALA A 46 8.35 -12.18 -5.32
C ALA A 46 7.09 -12.71 -4.63
N ARG A 47 7.23 -13.44 -3.52
CA ARG A 47 6.08 -13.94 -2.75
C ARG A 47 5.16 -12.75 -2.47
N THR A 48 4.14 -12.64 -3.30
CA THR A 48 3.17 -11.56 -3.25
C THR A 48 2.30 -11.85 -2.05
N PRO A 49 1.92 -10.84 -1.24
CA PRO A 49 0.90 -11.04 -0.23
C PRO A 49 -0.36 -11.66 -0.86
N ASP A 50 -1.17 -12.34 -0.04
CA ASP A 50 -2.40 -13.00 -0.54
C ASP A 50 -3.33 -12.04 -1.27
N ARG A 51 -3.29 -10.75 -0.92
CA ARG A 51 -4.02 -9.67 -1.58
C ARG A 51 -3.39 -8.30 -1.35
N PHE A 52 -3.58 -7.41 -2.31
CA PHE A 52 -3.24 -5.99 -2.26
C PHE A 52 -4.18 -5.20 -3.18
N ASN A 53 -4.34 -3.89 -2.94
CA ASN A 53 -5.13 -3.00 -3.79
C ASN A 53 -4.37 -1.74 -4.22
N LEU A 54 -3.18 -1.52 -3.64
CA LEU A 54 -2.23 -0.52 -4.07
C LEU A 54 -0.81 -1.11 -4.09
N VAL A 55 -0.01 -0.68 -5.07
CA VAL A 55 1.40 -1.08 -5.18
C VAL A 55 2.31 0.11 -5.45
N GLY A 56 3.45 0.17 -4.77
CA GLY A 56 4.53 1.12 -5.04
C GLY A 56 5.82 0.37 -5.37
N LEU A 57 6.59 0.87 -6.33
CA LEU A 57 7.84 0.23 -6.77
C LEU A 57 9.00 1.22 -6.68
N HIS A 58 10.02 0.89 -5.90
CA HIS A 58 11.27 1.64 -5.85
C HIS A 58 12.40 0.80 -6.41
N TRP A 59 13.34 1.40 -7.15
CA TRP A 59 14.48 0.66 -7.70
C TRP A 59 15.77 1.46 -7.72
N ARG A 60 16.89 0.74 -7.89
CA ARG A 60 18.22 1.34 -8.07
C ARG A 60 18.77 1.02 -9.45
N GLY A 61 19.53 1.95 -10.02
CA GLY A 61 20.17 1.82 -11.33
C GLY A 61 19.46 2.59 -12.43
N ALA A 62 20.10 2.67 -13.60
CA ALA A 62 19.68 3.51 -14.71
C ALA A 62 18.47 2.98 -15.51
N GLY A 63 18.10 1.71 -15.33
CA GLY A 63 17.02 1.05 -16.05
C GLY A 63 15.61 1.54 -15.68
N THR A 64 14.64 0.98 -16.39
CA THR A 64 13.21 1.20 -16.21
C THR A 64 12.49 -0.09 -15.82
N ILE A 65 11.32 0.06 -15.21
CA ILE A 65 10.50 -1.04 -14.74
C ILE A 65 9.08 -0.83 -15.26
N GLN A 66 8.54 -1.89 -15.86
CA GLN A 66 7.12 -2.04 -16.11
C GLN A 66 6.57 -3.11 -15.17
N PHE A 67 5.31 -2.98 -14.81
CA PHE A 67 4.62 -4.00 -14.01
C PHE A 67 3.22 -4.24 -14.55
N ARG A 68 2.66 -5.40 -14.19
CA ARG A 68 1.23 -5.69 -14.35
C ARG A 68 0.76 -6.49 -13.15
N THR A 69 -0.53 -6.43 -12.87
CA THR A 69 -1.13 -7.12 -11.72
C THR A 69 -2.22 -8.07 -12.18
N ARG A 70 -2.48 -9.10 -11.38
CA ARG A 70 -3.60 -10.00 -11.59
C ARG A 70 -4.68 -9.67 -10.59
N SER A 71 -5.87 -9.34 -11.07
CA SER A 71 -7.04 -9.11 -10.24
C SER A 71 -7.43 -10.39 -9.48
N LEU A 72 -8.20 -10.25 -8.39
CA LEU A 72 -8.78 -11.41 -7.70
C LEU A 72 -9.73 -12.24 -8.60
N SER A 73 -10.26 -11.67 -9.68
CA SER A 73 -11.02 -12.40 -10.72
C SER A 73 -10.13 -13.15 -11.72
N GLY A 74 -8.81 -13.09 -11.54
CA GLY A 74 -7.82 -13.83 -12.30
C GLY A 74 -7.36 -13.15 -13.60
N ARG A 75 -7.81 -11.93 -13.90
CA ARG A 75 -7.46 -11.18 -15.11
C ARG A 75 -6.18 -10.38 -14.90
N TRP A 76 -5.29 -10.40 -15.89
CA TRP A 76 -4.10 -9.55 -15.88
C TRP A 76 -4.44 -8.16 -16.41
N SER A 77 -3.90 -7.13 -15.77
CA SER A 77 -3.86 -5.78 -16.32
C SER A 77 -2.92 -5.70 -17.52
N ASP A 78 -3.03 -4.61 -18.27
CA ASP A 78 -1.98 -4.18 -19.17
C ASP A 78 -0.70 -3.83 -18.39
N TRP A 79 0.40 -3.70 -19.12
CA TRP A 79 1.68 -3.26 -18.55
C TRP A 79 1.66 -1.76 -18.32
N ALA A 80 2.00 -1.34 -17.11
CA ALA A 80 2.17 0.06 -16.73
C ALA A 80 3.64 0.34 -16.43
N ASP A 81 4.10 1.55 -16.79
CA ASP A 81 5.43 2.03 -16.40
C ASP A 81 5.41 2.41 -14.91
N ALA A 82 6.38 1.90 -14.15
CA ALA A 82 6.49 2.18 -12.72
C ALA A 82 7.14 3.55 -12.40
N ALA A 83 7.60 4.26 -13.43
CA ALA A 83 8.30 5.52 -13.24
C ALA A 83 7.38 6.59 -12.68
N PRO A 84 7.88 7.44 -11.76
CA PRO A 84 7.11 8.57 -11.29
C PRO A 84 6.91 9.57 -12.43
N GLU A 85 5.76 10.23 -12.42
CA GLU A 85 5.58 11.44 -13.21
C GLU A 85 6.56 12.53 -12.73
N ALA A 86 6.78 13.55 -13.54
CA ALA A 86 7.79 14.57 -13.22
C ALA A 86 7.41 15.35 -11.95
N GLU A 87 6.12 15.60 -11.77
CA GLU A 87 5.52 16.26 -10.59
C GLU A 87 5.56 15.42 -9.30
N ASP A 88 5.60 14.10 -9.38
CA ASP A 88 5.57 13.21 -8.20
C ASP A 88 6.96 13.01 -7.56
N GLN A 89 7.98 13.60 -8.18
CA GLN A 89 9.34 13.53 -7.71
C GLN A 89 9.62 14.60 -6.63
N PRO A 90 10.49 14.32 -5.65
CA PRO A 90 10.87 15.36 -4.69
C PRO A 90 11.44 16.61 -5.40
N ASN A 91 11.38 17.77 -4.77
CA ASN A 91 11.89 18.98 -5.43
C ASN A 91 13.39 18.90 -5.73
N THR A 92 13.81 19.45 -6.87
CA THR A 92 15.23 19.59 -7.24
C THR A 92 15.97 20.40 -6.18
N GLY A 93 17.13 19.91 -5.72
CA GLY A 93 17.94 20.55 -4.68
C GLY A 93 17.46 20.31 -3.23
N SER A 94 16.38 19.58 -3.00
CA SER A 94 15.90 19.28 -1.65
C SER A 94 16.77 18.25 -0.92
N ALA A 95 16.82 18.35 0.41
CA ALA A 95 17.47 17.35 1.27
C ALA A 95 16.82 15.96 1.13
N GLU A 96 15.51 15.91 0.87
CA GLU A 96 14.78 14.67 0.58
C GLU A 96 15.34 13.97 -0.66
N ARG A 97 15.54 14.71 -1.77
CA ARG A 97 16.15 14.19 -2.99
C ARG A 97 17.58 13.69 -2.76
N ALA A 98 18.37 14.40 -1.95
CA ALA A 98 19.73 13.97 -1.63
C ALA A 98 19.74 12.60 -0.90
N ARG A 99 18.83 12.42 0.07
CA ARG A 99 18.69 11.18 0.85
C ARG A 99 18.20 10.00 0.02
N THR A 100 17.40 10.26 -1.02
CA THR A 100 16.83 9.22 -1.89
C THR A 100 17.60 9.02 -3.18
N SER A 101 18.64 9.80 -3.47
CA SER A 101 19.40 9.84 -4.75
C SER A 101 19.79 8.49 -5.36
N SER A 102 20.08 7.47 -4.55
CA SER A 102 20.40 6.12 -5.04
C SER A 102 19.20 5.30 -5.49
N TRP A 103 17.99 5.69 -5.07
CA TRP A 103 16.71 5.09 -5.35
C TRP A 103 15.88 5.98 -6.26
N ARG A 104 15.21 5.35 -7.22
CA ARG A 104 14.11 5.91 -7.97
C ARG A 104 12.83 5.50 -7.27
N LEU A 105 12.04 6.50 -6.89
CA LEU A 105 10.76 6.33 -6.23
C LEU A 105 9.68 6.30 -7.30
N GLY A 106 9.08 5.15 -7.56
CA GLY A 106 7.93 5.05 -8.45
C GLY A 106 6.64 5.51 -7.79
N ASN A 107 5.65 5.81 -8.61
CA ASN A 107 4.33 6.22 -8.13
C ASN A 107 3.63 5.09 -7.36
N PRO A 108 2.78 5.43 -6.37
CA PRO A 108 1.81 4.49 -5.83
C PRO A 108 0.66 4.30 -6.83
N TRP A 109 0.39 3.05 -7.19
CA TRP A 109 -0.65 2.68 -8.14
C TRP A 109 -1.82 2.01 -7.44
N TRP A 110 -3.01 2.60 -7.53
CA TRP A 110 -4.25 1.90 -7.22
C TRP A 110 -4.54 0.91 -8.34
N VAL A 111 -4.42 -0.38 -8.02
CA VAL A 111 -4.58 -1.48 -8.99
C VAL A 111 -5.88 -2.24 -8.80
N GLY A 112 -6.66 -1.87 -7.79
CA GLY A 112 -7.81 -2.64 -7.32
C GLY A 112 -7.39 -3.97 -6.70
N PRO A 113 -8.34 -4.74 -6.13
CA PRO A 113 -8.03 -6.00 -5.47
C PRO A 113 -7.29 -6.98 -6.39
N SER A 114 -6.07 -7.34 -6.02
CA SER A 114 -5.11 -8.14 -6.80
C SER A 114 -4.34 -9.13 -5.93
N ASP A 115 -3.89 -10.25 -6.50
CA ASP A 115 -3.19 -11.34 -5.77
C ASP A 115 -1.81 -11.71 -6.36
N ARG A 116 -1.46 -11.15 -7.53
CA ARG A 116 -0.17 -11.37 -8.19
C ARG A 116 0.33 -10.09 -8.87
N ILE A 117 1.65 -9.99 -8.98
CA ILE A 117 2.34 -8.96 -9.75
C ILE A 117 3.45 -9.59 -10.59
N GLU A 118 3.65 -9.07 -11.79
CA GLU A 118 4.80 -9.36 -12.62
C GLU A 118 5.59 -8.09 -12.93
N TYR A 119 6.88 -8.25 -13.16
CA TYR A 119 7.80 -7.16 -13.45
C TYR A 119 8.51 -7.40 -14.79
N ARG A 120 8.71 -6.33 -15.54
CA ARG A 120 9.55 -6.26 -16.73
C ARG A 120 10.62 -5.21 -16.50
N LEU A 121 11.86 -5.64 -16.48
CA LEU A 121 13.02 -4.78 -16.23
C LEU A 121 13.74 -4.53 -17.55
N ARG A 122 14.06 -3.27 -17.86
CA ARG A 122 14.84 -2.88 -19.04
C ARG A 122 16.07 -2.09 -18.59
N GLY A 123 17.23 -2.41 -19.16
CA GLY A 123 18.50 -1.79 -18.76
C GLY A 123 18.99 -2.22 -17.38
N ARG A 124 19.85 -1.41 -16.76
CA ARG A 124 20.52 -1.77 -15.50
C ARG A 124 19.63 -1.44 -14.29
N VAL A 125 19.05 -2.48 -13.70
CA VAL A 125 18.38 -2.42 -12.40
C VAL A 125 19.14 -3.30 -11.42
N SER A 126 19.68 -2.72 -10.35
CA SER A 126 20.51 -3.44 -9.37
C SER A 126 19.77 -3.82 -8.11
N ARG A 127 18.65 -3.14 -7.80
CA ARG A 127 17.72 -3.48 -6.72
C ARG A 127 16.31 -3.07 -7.11
N LEU A 128 15.33 -3.86 -6.72
CA LEU A 128 13.91 -3.56 -6.83
C LEU A 128 13.24 -3.89 -5.51
N ARG A 129 12.47 -2.94 -4.98
CA ARG A 129 11.63 -3.07 -3.80
C ARG A 129 10.20 -2.75 -4.16
N THR A 130 9.28 -3.62 -3.77
CA THR A 130 7.85 -3.43 -3.94
C THR A 130 7.19 -3.25 -2.59
N PHE A 131 6.28 -2.29 -2.52
CA PHE A 131 5.41 -2.01 -1.38
C PHE A 131 4.00 -2.40 -1.78
N PHE A 132 3.43 -3.36 -1.07
CA PHE A 132 2.06 -3.80 -1.25
C PHE A 132 1.22 -3.21 -0.14
N VAL A 133 0.14 -2.55 -0.50
CA VAL A 133 -0.85 -2.03 0.45
C VAL A 133 -2.16 -2.75 0.23
N TRP A 134 -2.78 -3.15 1.32
CA TRP A 134 -4.16 -3.61 1.34
C TRP A 134 -4.93 -2.70 2.27
N SER A 135 -6.09 -2.24 1.83
CA SER A 135 -7.15 -1.70 2.67
C SER A 135 -8.46 -2.33 2.25
N ARG A 136 -9.39 -2.58 3.18
CA ARG A 136 -10.74 -2.95 2.77
C ARG A 136 -11.33 -1.79 1.97
N PRO A 137 -11.89 -2.00 0.77
CA PRO A 137 -12.71 -1.00 0.11
C PRO A 137 -13.80 -0.57 1.11
N ALA A 138 -13.93 0.73 1.33
CA ALA A 138 -15.02 1.23 2.14
C ALA A 138 -16.32 1.02 1.34
N ASP A 139 -17.31 0.35 1.94
CA ASP A 139 -18.68 0.31 1.42
C ASP A 139 -19.32 1.69 1.61
N VAL A 140 -18.81 2.67 0.87
CA VAL A 140 -19.44 4.00 0.80
C VAL A 140 -20.58 3.86 -0.18
N PRO A 141 -21.84 4.14 0.22
CA PRO A 141 -22.94 4.20 -0.72
C PRO A 141 -22.56 5.12 -1.88
N ALA A 142 -22.80 4.68 -3.12
CA ALA A 142 -22.57 5.51 -4.28
C ALA A 142 -23.25 6.87 -4.03
N ARG A 143 -22.45 7.96 -4.05
CA ARG A 143 -22.98 9.30 -3.84
C ARG A 143 -24.04 9.53 -4.92
N MET A 144 -25.30 9.63 -4.50
CA MET A 144 -26.38 10.02 -5.40
C MET A 144 -26.03 11.41 -5.94
N LEU A 145 -26.06 11.58 -7.25
CA LEU A 145 -25.69 12.82 -7.92
C LEU A 145 -26.71 13.89 -7.54
N GLN A 146 -26.38 14.70 -6.53
CA GLN A 146 -27.19 15.83 -6.11
C GLN A 146 -26.84 16.99 -7.03
N ARG A 147 -27.75 17.34 -7.94
CA ARG A 147 -27.66 18.56 -8.74
C ARG A 147 -28.33 19.68 -7.96
N ALA A 148 -27.56 20.70 -7.57
CA ALA A 148 -28.12 21.90 -6.97
C ALA A 148 -29.14 22.53 -7.95
N GLY A 149 -30.39 22.68 -7.52
CA GLY A 149 -31.47 23.28 -8.32
C GLY A 149 -32.24 22.35 -9.25
N ALA A 150 -32.23 21.03 -9.04
CA ALA A 150 -33.15 20.14 -9.76
C ALA A 150 -34.62 20.42 -9.35
N PRO A 151 -35.57 20.52 -10.29
CA PRO A 151 -36.98 20.72 -9.95
C PRO A 151 -37.53 19.50 -9.19
N PRO A 152 -38.50 19.69 -8.27
CA PRO A 152 -39.25 18.58 -7.71
C PRO A 152 -40.00 17.87 -8.84
N ILE A 153 -39.90 16.53 -8.86
CA ILE A 153 -40.74 15.67 -9.69
C ILE A 153 -42.17 15.62 -9.15
#